data_AF-A0A6M3IYD7-F1
#
_entry.id   AF-A0A6M3IYD7-F1
#
_cell.length_a   1.000
_cell.length_b   1.000
_cell.length_c   1.000
_cell.angle_alpha   90.00
_cell.angle_beta   90.00
_cell.angle_gamma   90.00
#
_symmetry.space_group_name_H-M   'P 1'
#
loop_
_entity.id
_entity.type
_entity.pdbx_description
1 polymer ?
#
loop_
_entity_poly.entity_id
_entity_poly.type
_entity_poly.pdbx_seq_one_letter_code
_entity_poly.pdbx_strand_id
1 'polypeptide(L)' 'MLTRCKNRGMVRINKDKVMNEKIRYHTVKEVAEMLNLVPNTIYRMIRRGEIKSHKFGKAVRISQVEIDRLGKANAVSKGG' A
#
# COMPACT_ATOMS: atom_id res chain seq x y z
N MET A 1 -39.93 -0.05 31.85
CA MET A 1 -39.00 1.00 31.39
C MET A 1 -37.80 0.31 30.74
N LEU A 2 -37.55 0.57 29.46
CA LEU A 2 -36.53 -0.08 28.64
C LEU A 2 -35.13 0.46 28.97
N THR A 3 -34.22 -0.39 29.43
CA THR A 3 -32.79 -0.23 29.10
C THR A 3 -32.22 -1.58 28.71
N ARG A 4 -32.56 -1.93 27.47
CA ARG A 4 -31.86 -2.91 26.65
C ARG A 4 -30.42 -2.40 26.43
N CYS A 5 -29.52 -2.58 27.41
CA CYS A 5 -28.09 -2.33 27.19
C CYS A 5 -27.49 -3.45 26.34
N LYS A 6 -27.69 -3.35 25.02
CA LYS A 6 -26.90 -4.06 24.02
C LYS A 6 -25.69 -3.20 23.67
N ASN A 7 -24.49 -3.68 24.04
CA ASN A 7 -23.23 -3.46 23.32
C ASN A 7 -22.15 -4.28 24.06
N ARG A 8 -22.11 -5.61 23.99
CA ARG A 8 -21.66 -6.42 22.85
C ARG A 8 -20.69 -5.68 21.92
N GLY A 9 -19.39 -5.98 22.08
CA GLY A 9 -18.37 -5.68 21.07
C GLY A 9 -17.09 -5.11 21.66
N MET A 10 -16.34 -5.94 22.37
CA MET A 10 -14.89 -5.75 22.47
C MET A 10 -14.35 -5.62 21.05
N VAL A 11 -13.80 -4.48 20.68
CA VAL A 11 -13.10 -4.33 19.41
C VAL A 11 -11.77 -5.06 19.55
N ARG A 12 -11.80 -6.38 19.31
CA ARG A 12 -10.61 -7.21 19.12
C ARG A 12 -10.02 -6.85 17.77
N ILE A 13 -9.35 -5.69 17.68
CA ILE A 13 -8.55 -5.40 16.50
C ILE A 13 -7.36 -6.36 16.62
N ASN A 14 -7.44 -7.47 15.89
CA ASN A 14 -6.42 -8.49 15.76
C ASN A 14 -5.11 -7.82 15.34
N LYS A 15 -4.23 -7.56 16.30
CA LYS A 15 -2.92 -6.95 16.07
C LYS A 15 -1.86 -7.99 15.65
N ASP A 16 -2.29 -9.25 15.51
CA ASP A 16 -1.43 -10.42 15.54
C ASP A 16 -1.43 -11.23 14.22
N LYS A 17 -2.20 -10.83 13.20
CA LYS A 17 -2.25 -11.51 11.89
C LYS A 17 -1.34 -10.92 10.81
N VAL A 18 -0.43 -10.00 11.15
CA VAL A 18 0.26 -9.17 10.15
C VAL A 18 1.78 -9.28 10.26
N MET A 19 2.35 -10.48 10.44
CA MET A 19 3.82 -10.61 10.58
C MET A 19 4.50 -11.68 9.74
N ASN A 20 3.84 -12.43 8.86
CA ASN A 20 4.58 -13.30 7.94
C ASN A 20 3.81 -13.68 6.67
N GLU A 21 3.81 -12.80 5.69
CA GLU A 21 3.89 -13.26 4.32
C GLU A 21 4.78 -12.30 3.55
N LYS A 22 6.10 -12.57 3.60
CA LYS A 22 7.20 -11.91 2.86
C LYS A 22 7.00 -10.40 2.62
N ILE A 23 7.81 -9.57 3.29
CA ILE A 23 8.06 -8.19 2.82
C ILE A 23 8.70 -8.31 1.42
N ARG A 24 7.86 -8.36 0.38
CA ARG A 24 8.29 -8.45 -1.01
C ARG A 24 8.61 -7.04 -1.46
N TYR A 25 9.86 -6.91 -1.89
CA TYR A 25 10.37 -5.68 -2.46
C TYR A 25 10.34 -5.80 -3.97
N HIS A 26 9.71 -4.84 -4.61
CA HIS A 26 9.65 -4.75 -6.07
C HIS A 26 10.53 -3.62 -6.57
N THR A 27 11.09 -3.80 -7.75
CA THR A 27 11.81 -2.76 -8.49
C THR A 27 10.82 -1.77 -9.08
N VAL A 28 11.30 -0.55 -9.38
CA VAL A 28 10.47 0.50 -9.99
C VAL A 28 9.79 0.03 -11.28
N LYS A 29 10.47 -0.82 -12.06
CA LYS A 29 9.94 -1.37 -13.32
C LYS A 29 8.77 -2.33 -13.07
N GLU A 30 8.89 -3.24 -12.12
CA GLU A 30 7.80 -4.15 -11.76
C GLU A 30 6.58 -3.39 -11.23
N VAL A 31 6.80 -2.34 -10.42
CA VAL A 31 5.71 -1.48 -9.93
C VAL A 31 5.02 -0.73 -11.07
N ALA A 32 5.79 -0.27 -12.06
CA ALA A 32 5.27 0.38 -13.27
C ALA A 32 4.34 -0.55 -14.04
N GLU A 33 4.77 -1.80 -14.25
CA GLU A 33 4.00 -2.82 -14.97
C GLU A 33 2.71 -3.20 -14.21
N MET A 34 2.79 -3.40 -12.89
CA MET A 34 1.61 -3.74 -12.07
C MET A 34 0.55 -2.64 -12.05
N LEU A 35 0.98 -1.37 -12.03
CA LEU A 35 0.08 -0.21 -11.98
C LEU A 35 -0.26 0.34 -13.37
N ASN A 36 0.34 -0.22 -14.44
CA ASN A 36 0.32 0.35 -15.79
C ASN A 36 0.68 1.85 -15.82
N LEU A 37 1.70 2.24 -15.04
CA LEU A 37 2.19 3.61 -14.97
C LEU A 37 3.54 3.75 -15.67
N VAL A 38 3.86 4.96 -16.10
CA VAL A 38 5.20 5.28 -16.61
C VAL A 38 6.20 5.29 -15.43
N PRO A 39 7.39 4.67 -15.54
CA PRO A 39 8.40 4.64 -14.47
C PRO A 39 8.77 6.04 -13.96
N ASN A 40 8.76 7.04 -14.84
CA ASN A 40 9.00 8.45 -14.49
C ASN A 40 7.97 8.98 -13.47
N THR A 41 6.71 8.57 -13.58
CA THR A 41 5.67 8.94 -12.60
C THR A 41 6.00 8.38 -11.22
N ILE A 42 6.50 7.14 -11.15
CA ILE A 42 6.92 6.52 -9.88
C ILE A 42 8.13 7.26 -9.30
N TYR A 43 9.12 7.63 -10.12
CA TYR A 43 10.24 8.45 -9.64
C TYR A 43 9.79 9.81 -9.10
N ARG A 44 8.80 10.45 -9.74
CA ARG A 44 8.19 11.69 -9.23
C ARG A 44 7.50 11.48 -7.89
N MET A 45 6.72 10.41 -7.74
CA MET A 45 6.04 10.05 -6.48
C MET A 45 7.05 9.77 -5.36
N ILE A 46 8.15 9.09 -5.66
CA ILE A 46 9.26 8.87 -4.71
C ILE A 46 9.88 10.22 -4.30
N ARG A 47 10.14 11.13 -5.25
CA ARG A 47 10.69 12.46 -4.94
C ARG A 47 9.75 13.31 -4.08
N ARG A 48 8.44 13.16 -4.26
CA ARG A 48 7.41 13.83 -3.45
C ARG A 48 7.23 13.20 -2.07
N GLY A 49 7.76 12.00 -1.84
CA GLY A 49 7.58 11.27 -0.58
C GLY A 49 6.21 10.57 -0.46
N GLU A 50 5.48 10.43 -1.58
CA GLU A 50 4.17 9.74 -1.61
C GLU A 50 4.31 8.22 -1.46
N ILE A 51 5.48 7.67 -1.81
CA ILE A 51 5.79 6.23 -1.78
C ILE A 51 6.99 5.99 -0.88
N LYS A 52 6.84 5.10 0.11
CA LYS A 52 7.97 4.62 0.91
C LYS A 52 8.83 3.66 0.09
N SER A 53 9.93 4.19 -0.43
CA SER A 53 10.97 3.40 -1.10
C SER A 53 12.15 3.13 -0.16
N HIS A 54 12.64 1.90 -0.17
CA HIS A 54 13.89 1.52 0.48
C HIS A 54 15.04 1.56 -0.53
N LYS A 55 16.07 2.34 -0.22
CA LYS A 55 17.30 2.37 -1.01
C LYS A 55 18.23 1.27 -0.52
N PHE A 56 18.50 0.30 -1.37
CA PHE A 56 19.52 -0.72 -1.16
C PHE A 56 20.71 -0.40 -2.06
N GLY A 57 21.61 0.44 -1.57
CA GLY A 57 22.73 0.97 -2.34
C GLY A 57 22.26 1.79 -3.54
N LYS A 58 22.57 1.32 -4.76
CA LYS A 58 22.15 1.96 -6.01
C LYS A 58 20.74 1.57 -6.46
N ALA A 59 20.16 0.51 -5.89
CA ALA A 59 18.86 0.01 -6.28
C ALA A 59 17.75 0.58 -5.38
N VAL A 60 16.65 0.98 -5.99
CA VAL A 60 15.43 1.43 -5.28
C VAL A 60 14.43 0.29 -5.28
N ARG A 61 13.96 -0.07 -4.08
CA ARG A 61 12.98 -1.13 -3.86
C ARG A 61 11.75 -0.56 -3.16
N ILE A 62 10.57 -0.98 -3.61
CA ILE A 62 9.28 -0.51 -3.11
C ILE A 62 8.59 -1.68 -2.41
N SER A 63 8.00 -1.43 -1.24
CA SER A 63 7.26 -2.45 -0.50
C SER A 63 5.92 -2.75 -1.17
N GLN A 64 5.52 -4.03 -1.20
CA GLN A 64 4.21 -4.47 -1.70
C GLN A 64 3.04 -3.71 -1.07
N VAL A 65 3.17 -3.30 0.20
CA VAL A 65 2.14 -2.54 0.93
C VAL A 65 1.81 -1.21 0.25
N GLU A 66 2.83 -0.54 -0.28
CA GLU A 66 2.66 0.76 -0.96
C GLU A 66 2.01 0.57 -2.33
N ILE A 67 2.28 -0.56 -3.00
CA ILE A 67 1.69 -0.90 -4.30
C ILE A 67 0.19 -1.17 -4.15
N ASP A 68 -0.20 -1.94 -3.13
CA ASP A 68 -1.61 -2.19 -2.80
C ASP A 68 -2.35 -0.89 -2.45
N ARG A 69 -1.70 0.02 -1.70
CA ARG A 69 -2.25 1.34 -1.41
C ARG A 69 -2.50 2.15 -2.69
N LEU A 70 -1.55 2.16 -3.62
CA LEU A 70 -1.68 2.87 -4.90
C LEU A 70 -2.73 2.25 -5.82
N GLY A 71 -2.78 0.92 -5.90
CA GLY A 71 -3.79 0.20 -6.68
C GLY A 71 -5.22 0.54 -6.23
N LYS A 72 -5.44 0.65 -4.91
CA LYS A 72 -6.73 1.06 -4.34
C LYS A 72 -7.10 2.51 -4.67
N ALA A 73 -6.11 3.41 -4.70
CA ALA A 73 -6.35 4.82 -5.04
C ALA A 73 -6.69 5.03 -6.53
N ASN A 74 -6.05 4.26 -7.42
CA ASN A 74 -6.18 4.43 -8.87
C ASN A 74 -7.40 3.71 -9.48
N ALA A 75 -8.06 2.80 -8.76
CA ALA A 75 -9.28 2.14 -9.22
C ALA A 75 -10.46 3.11 -9.45
N VAL A 76 -10.34 4.37 -9.02
CA VAL A 76 -11.40 5.40 -9.08
C VAL A 76 -11.29 6.30 -10.32
N SER A 77 -10.20 6.24 -11.11
CA SER A 77 -10.00 7.16 -12.25
C SER A 77 -9.44 6.45 -13.49
N LYS A 78 -10.24 5.57 -14.08
CA LYS A 78 -10.14 5.26 -15.52
C LYS A 78 -11.16 6.13 -16.25
N GLY A 79 -10.74 7.34 -16.59
CA GLY A 79 -11.49 8.28 -17.43
C GLY A 79 -10.51 9.22 -18.11
N GLY A 80 -10.36 9.03 -19.43
CA GLY A 80 -9.43 9.75 -20.30
C GLY A 80 -9.12 8.93 -21.53
#